data_AF-A0A6G2KX47-F1
#
_entry.id   AF-A0A6G2KX47-F1
#
_cell.length_a   1.000
_cell.length_b   1.000
_cell.length_c   1.000
_cell.angle_alpha   90.00
_cell.angle_beta   90.00
_cell.angle_gamma   90.00
#
_symmetry.space_group_name_H-M   'P 1'
#
loop_
_entity.id
_entity.type
_entity.pdbx_description
1 polymer ?
#
loop_
_entity_poly.entity_id
_entity_poly.type
_entity_poly.pdbx_seq_one_letter_code
_entity_poly.pdbx_strand_id
1 'polypeptide(L)'
;MSDDAELKRLMSKRLAEMQQHAKEHKTVDNHDEPSPRDVVVSMLGYRGLEVLETAEKQFPSQASVIVSGLAKIISSGRLTEKVDGGDLARVFAISGFPLRLNTRISVVKDGKAVSLADKISGRKP
;
A
#
# COMPACT_ATOMS: atom_id res chain seq x y z
N MET A 1 15.15 -57.36 20.69
CA MET A 1 14.12 -56.94 19.71
C MET A 1 13.12 -55.93 20.29
N SER A 2 13.10 -55.68 21.62
CA SER A 2 12.15 -54.78 22.28
C SER A 2 12.62 -53.31 22.36
N ASP A 3 13.93 -53.08 22.44
CA ASP A 3 14.51 -51.73 22.61
C ASP A 3 14.29 -50.82 21.38
N ASP A 4 14.28 -51.40 20.18
CA ASP A 4 14.10 -50.65 18.92
C ASP A 4 12.66 -50.15 18.75
N ALA A 5 11.68 -50.83 19.36
CA ALA A 5 10.28 -50.41 19.34
C ALA A 5 10.01 -49.25 20.30
N GLU A 6 10.71 -49.22 21.44
CA GLU A 6 10.62 -48.15 22.42
C GLU A 6 11.30 -46.87 21.91
N LEU A 7 12.45 -47.01 21.25
CA LEU A 7 13.16 -45.91 20.60
C LEU A 7 12.30 -45.21 19.54
N LYS A 8 11.58 -45.98 18.72
CA LYS A 8 10.68 -45.44 17.68
C LYS A 8 9.50 -44.66 18.28
N ARG A 9 8.96 -45.11 19.42
CA ARG A 9 7.88 -44.40 20.14
C ARG A 9 8.36 -43.08 20.74
N LEU A 10 9.57 -43.05 21.28
CA LEU A 10 10.18 -41.81 21.80
C LEU A 10 10.43 -40.79 20.69
N MET A 11 10.91 -41.26 19.53
CA MET A 11 11.18 -40.41 18.37
C MET A 11 9.90 -39.81 17.77
N SER A 12 8.83 -40.61 17.64
CA SER A 12 7.54 -40.12 17.13
C SER A 12 6.91 -39.09 18.07
N LYS A 13 7.03 -39.28 19.39
CA LYS A 13 6.55 -38.33 20.38
C LYS A 13 7.29 -36.99 20.31
N ARG A 14 8.62 -37.01 20.22
CA ARG A 14 9.44 -35.80 20.03
C ARG A 14 9.13 -35.06 18.73
N LEU A 15 8.92 -35.81 17.63
CA LEU A 15 8.54 -35.21 16.35
C LEU A 15 7.17 -34.53 16.43
N ALA A 16 6.20 -35.14 17.13
CA ALA A 16 4.88 -34.56 17.33
C ALA A 16 4.94 -33.28 18.19
N GLU A 17 5.70 -33.29 19.30
CA GLU A 17 5.91 -32.11 20.15
C GLU A 17 6.58 -30.97 19.36
N MET A 18 7.61 -31.27 18.57
CA MET A 18 8.29 -30.28 17.74
C MET A 18 7.38 -29.71 16.63
N GLN A 19 6.51 -30.54 16.04
CA GLN A 19 5.51 -30.07 15.08
C GLN A 19 4.44 -29.20 15.73
N GLN A 20 4.05 -29.48 16.98
CA GLN A 20 3.12 -28.65 17.75
C GLN A 20 3.75 -27.28 18.05
N HIS A 21 4.99 -27.24 18.56
CA HIS A 21 5.69 -25.98 18.80
C HIS A 21 5.96 -25.18 17.52
N ALA A 22 6.25 -25.84 16.39
CA ALA A 22 6.40 -25.19 15.09
C ALA A 22 5.07 -24.62 14.56
N LYS A 23 3.92 -25.21 14.92
CA LYS A 23 2.59 -24.69 14.61
C LYS A 23 2.21 -23.55 15.54
N GLU A 24 2.50 -23.64 16.83
CA GLU A 24 2.31 -22.54 17.81
C GLU A 24 3.10 -21.29 17.41
N HIS A 25 4.35 -21.44 16.95
CA HIS A 25 5.14 -20.31 16.45
C HIS A 25 4.73 -19.80 15.05
N LYS A 26 3.96 -20.58 14.28
CA LYS A 26 3.40 -20.16 12.97
C LYS A 26 1.97 -19.63 13.05
N THR A 27 1.35 -19.61 14.23
CA THR A 27 -0.07 -19.23 14.41
C THR A 27 -0.25 -17.94 15.20
N VAL A 28 0.71 -17.02 15.13
CA VAL A 28 0.58 -15.63 15.65
C VAL A 28 0.50 -14.62 14.51
N ASP A 29 0.00 -15.02 13.34
CA ASP A 29 -0.14 -14.16 12.15
C ASP A 29 -1.61 -13.93 11.78
N ASN A 30 -2.49 -13.88 12.78
CA ASN A 30 -3.89 -13.45 12.62
C ASN A 30 -4.30 -12.63 13.85
N HIS A 31 -3.87 -11.36 13.88
CA HIS A 31 -4.71 -10.31 14.43
C HIS A 31 -4.96 -9.35 13.28
N ASP A 32 -6.25 -9.23 12.93
CA ASP A 32 -6.85 -8.42 11.88
C ASP A 32 -6.65 -6.90 12.12
N GLU A 33 -5.44 -6.46 12.45
CA GLU A 33 -5.13 -5.03 12.46
C GLU A 33 -4.76 -4.62 11.02
N PRO A 34 -5.59 -3.77 10.39
CA PRO A 34 -5.29 -3.30 9.05
C PRO A 34 -3.94 -2.60 9.06
N SER A 35 -3.08 -2.93 8.09
CA SER A 35 -1.78 -2.26 8.00
C SER A 35 -2.01 -0.75 7.81
N PRO A 36 -1.05 0.11 8.22
CA PRO A 36 -1.18 1.56 8.00
C PRO A 36 -1.49 1.91 6.54
N ARG A 37 -0.97 1.09 5.61
CA ARG A 37 -1.25 1.21 4.18
C ARG A 37 -2.71 0.89 3.86
N ASP A 38 -3.26 -0.20 4.40
CA ASP A 38 -4.65 -0.60 4.15
C ASP A 38 -5.65 0.44 4.67
N VAL A 39 -5.37 1.01 5.85
CA VAL A 39 -6.15 2.13 6.40
C VAL A 39 -6.17 3.30 5.42
N VAL A 40 -5.01 3.70 4.90
CA VAL A 40 -4.93 4.80 3.93
C VAL A 40 -5.65 4.43 2.63
N VAL A 41 -5.42 3.25 2.08
CA VAL A 41 -6.04 2.77 0.82
C VAL A 41 -7.56 2.79 0.90
N SER A 42 -8.14 2.41 2.04
CA SER A 42 -9.60 2.42 2.24
C SER A 42 -10.23 3.83 2.08
N MET A 43 -9.44 4.87 2.35
CA MET A 43 -9.86 6.28 2.30
C MET A 43 -9.47 6.99 1.00
N LEU A 44 -8.75 6.33 0.09
CA LEU A 44 -8.36 6.94 -1.18
C LEU A 44 -9.55 7.11 -2.13
N GLY A 45 -9.60 8.28 -2.77
CA GLY A 45 -10.54 8.65 -3.80
C GLY A 45 -9.97 8.51 -5.22
N TYR A 46 -10.38 9.40 -6.12
CA TYR A 46 -10.02 9.34 -7.53
C TYR A 46 -8.50 9.41 -7.72
N ARG A 47 -7.94 8.38 -8.39
CA ARG A 47 -6.49 8.23 -8.67
C ARG A 47 -5.58 8.25 -7.42
N GLY A 48 -6.13 8.09 -6.22
CA GLY A 48 -5.31 8.10 -4.99
C GLY A 48 -4.30 6.94 -4.95
N LEU A 49 -4.70 5.76 -5.40
CA LEU A 49 -3.85 4.57 -5.41
C LEU A 49 -2.63 4.73 -6.34
N GLU A 50 -2.83 5.28 -7.53
CA GLU A 50 -1.74 5.57 -8.48
C GLU A 50 -0.70 6.52 -7.88
N VAL A 51 -1.17 7.55 -7.19
CA VAL A 51 -0.31 8.54 -6.53
C VAL A 51 0.45 7.90 -5.36
N LEU A 52 -0.23 7.09 -4.55
CA LEU A 52 0.40 6.37 -3.44
C LEU A 52 1.50 5.42 -3.93
N GLU A 53 1.21 4.58 -4.93
CA GLU A 53 2.22 3.69 -5.52
C GLU A 53 3.40 4.45 -6.12
N THR A 54 3.13 5.60 -6.74
CA THR A 54 4.19 6.45 -7.29
C THR A 54 5.06 7.02 -6.18
N ALA A 55 4.48 7.40 -5.05
CA ALA A 55 5.20 7.85 -3.88
C ALA A 55 6.06 6.74 -3.26
N GLU A 56 5.51 5.53 -3.11
CA GLU A 56 6.24 4.36 -2.62
C GLU A 56 7.45 4.02 -3.50
N LYS A 57 7.31 4.20 -4.83
CA LYS A 57 8.41 3.97 -5.80
C LYS A 57 9.48 5.06 -5.78
N GLN A 58 9.08 6.34 -5.72
CA GLN A 58 10.03 7.46 -5.80
C GLN A 58 10.70 7.79 -4.46
N PHE A 59 9.98 7.62 -3.35
CA PHE A 59 10.39 8.04 -2.01
C PHE A 59 10.01 6.98 -0.96
N PRO A 60 10.55 5.76 -1.00
CA PRO A 60 10.08 4.64 -0.18
C PRO A 60 10.12 4.91 1.33
N SER A 61 11.21 5.50 1.83
CA SER A 61 11.37 5.81 3.25
C SER A 61 10.41 6.91 3.71
N GLN A 62 10.25 7.96 2.92
CA GLN A 62 9.42 9.11 3.24
C GLN A 62 7.94 8.79 3.09
N ALA A 63 7.58 8.03 2.05
CA ALA A 63 6.24 7.53 1.83
C ALA A 63 5.78 6.68 3.03
N SER A 64 6.62 5.79 3.55
CA SER A 64 6.29 5.00 4.75
C SER A 64 5.96 5.89 5.97
N VAL A 65 6.75 6.94 6.21
CA VAL A 65 6.51 7.89 7.32
C VAL A 65 5.21 8.66 7.11
N ILE A 66 4.97 9.17 5.89
CA ILE A 66 3.76 9.95 5.55
C ILE A 66 2.52 9.07 5.64
N VAL A 67 2.55 7.85 5.09
CA VAL A 67 1.46 6.86 5.15
C VAL A 67 1.15 6.50 6.59
N SER A 68 2.16 6.27 7.43
CA SER A 68 1.97 6.00 8.85
C SER A 68 1.32 7.18 9.58
N GLY A 69 1.69 8.42 9.22
CA GLY A 69 1.07 9.63 9.74
C GLY A 69 -0.39 9.78 9.32
N LEU A 70 -0.68 9.56 8.03
CA LEU A 70 -2.04 9.60 7.47
C LEU A 70 -2.93 8.53 8.10
N ALA A 71 -2.43 7.31 8.26
CA ALA A 71 -3.15 6.22 8.92
C ALA A 71 -3.57 6.61 10.34
N LYS A 72 -2.67 7.20 11.13
CA LYS A 72 -3.00 7.70 12.48
C LYS A 72 -4.09 8.75 12.47
N ILE A 73 -4.05 9.68 11.50
CA ILE A 73 -5.06 10.74 11.37
C ILE A 73 -6.43 10.14 11.01
N ILE A 74 -6.46 9.19 10.07
CA ILE A 74 -7.67 8.46 9.67
C ILE A 74 -8.23 7.67 10.84
N SER A 75 -7.41 6.87 11.52
CA SER A 75 -7.82 6.08 12.68
C SER A 75 -8.30 6.93 13.85
N SER A 76 -7.84 8.18 13.96
CA SER A 76 -8.32 9.14 14.97
C SER A 76 -9.67 9.79 14.64
N GLY A 77 -10.24 9.52 13.47
CA GLY A 77 -11.52 10.09 13.01
C GLY A 77 -11.45 11.57 12.62
N ARG A 78 -10.25 12.16 12.55
CA ARG A 78 -10.05 13.57 12.15
C ARG A 78 -10.20 13.78 10.64
N LEU A 79 -10.09 12.71 9.86
CA LEU A 79 -10.27 12.72 8.42
C LEU A 79 -11.40 11.76 8.06
N THR A 80 -12.55 12.33 7.70
CA THR A 80 -13.78 11.58 7.38
C THR A 80 -14.08 11.54 5.88
N GLU A 81 -13.48 12.44 5.11
CA GLU A 81 -13.67 12.53 3.66
C GLU A 81 -12.58 11.74 2.91
N LYS A 82 -12.94 11.27 1.71
CA LYS A 82 -12.00 10.59 0.84
C LYS A 82 -10.90 11.55 0.38
N VAL A 83 -9.68 11.02 0.29
CA VAL A 83 -8.51 11.77 -0.18
C VAL A 83 -8.26 11.43 -1.64
N ASP A 84 -8.50 12.38 -2.54
CA ASP A 84 -8.20 12.21 -3.95
C ASP A 84 -6.69 12.23 -4.21
N GLY A 85 -6.27 11.70 -5.36
CA GLY A 85 -4.87 11.67 -5.76
C GLY A 85 -4.24 13.06 -5.87
N GLY A 86 -5.03 14.09 -6.21
CA GLY A 86 -4.57 15.47 -6.23
C GLY A 86 -4.18 15.99 -4.84
N ASP A 87 -4.99 15.67 -3.83
CA ASP A 87 -4.75 16.07 -2.44
C ASP A 87 -3.57 15.30 -1.86
N LEU A 88 -3.49 13.99 -2.12
CA LEU A 88 -2.36 13.18 -1.70
C LEU A 88 -1.05 13.69 -2.32
N ALA A 89 -1.04 14.00 -3.62
CA ALA A 89 0.12 14.57 -4.29
C ALA A 89 0.53 15.93 -3.70
N ARG A 90 -0.45 16.75 -3.29
CA ARG A 90 -0.22 18.02 -2.63
C ARG A 90 0.40 17.85 -1.24
N VAL A 91 -0.04 16.86 -0.46
CA VAL A 91 0.56 16.52 0.84
C VAL A 91 2.05 16.22 0.66
N PHE A 92 2.38 15.32 -0.27
CA PHE A 92 3.77 14.99 -0.58
C PHE A 92 4.59 16.20 -1.02
N ALA A 93 4.03 17.08 -1.88
CA ALA A 93 4.70 18.31 -2.31
C ALA A 93 4.97 19.27 -1.15
N ILE A 94 4.00 19.49 -0.25
CA ILE A 94 4.15 20.37 0.92
C ILE A 94 5.15 19.77 1.92
N SER A 95 5.23 18.45 2.03
CA SER A 95 6.23 17.74 2.83
C SER A 95 7.64 17.75 2.21
N GLY A 96 7.83 18.36 1.04
CA GLY A 96 9.14 18.47 0.38
C GLY A 96 9.48 17.33 -0.59
N PHE A 97 8.52 16.46 -0.91
CA PHE A 97 8.68 15.29 -1.78
C PHE A 97 7.74 15.36 -2.99
N PRO A 98 7.90 16.34 -3.90
CA PRO A 98 7.02 16.49 -5.06
C PRO A 98 7.11 15.25 -5.97
N LEU A 99 5.97 14.59 -6.17
CA LEU A 99 5.87 13.38 -6.99
C LEU A 99 5.86 13.72 -8.47
N ARG A 100 6.64 12.96 -9.27
CA ARG A 100 6.54 13.00 -10.73
C ARG A 100 5.46 12.06 -11.21
N LEU A 101 4.27 12.60 -11.51
CA LEU A 101 3.13 11.85 -12.04
C LEU A 101 3.10 11.92 -13.57
N ASN A 102 2.81 10.81 -14.24
CA ASN A 102 2.57 10.80 -15.68
C ASN A 102 1.15 11.32 -15.97
N THR A 103 1.01 12.65 -16.08
CA THR A 103 -0.28 13.30 -16.30
C THR A 103 -0.42 13.74 -17.77
N ARG A 104 -1.59 13.45 -18.36
CA ARG A 104 -1.97 13.95 -19.69
C ARG A 104 -3.30 14.68 -19.58
N ILE A 105 -3.33 15.92 -20.03
CA ILE A 105 -4.55 16.72 -20.11
C ILE A 105 -5.06 16.68 -21.55
N SER A 106 -6.29 16.22 -21.73
CA SER A 106 -6.97 16.19 -23.03
C SER A 106 -8.18 17.13 -23.01
N VAL A 107 -8.35 17.91 -24.08
CA VAL A 107 -9.47 18.83 -24.28
C VAL A 107 -10.31 18.31 -25.44
N VAL A 108 -11.62 18.19 -25.23
CA VAL A 108 -12.54 17.83 -26.32
C VAL A 108 -12.90 19.10 -27.09
N LYS A 109 -12.62 19.10 -28.40
CA LYS A 109 -13.01 20.15 -29.33
C LYS A 109 -13.68 19.50 -30.53
N ASP A 110 -14.89 19.94 -30.87
CA ASP A 110 -15.64 19.44 -32.03
C ASP A 110 -15.77 17.90 -32.06
N GLY A 111 -15.98 17.30 -30.88
CA GLY A 111 -16.09 15.84 -30.70
C GLY A 111 -14.76 15.07 -30.76
N LYS A 112 -13.62 15.73 -30.98
CA LYS A 112 -12.29 15.10 -31.00
C LYS A 112 -11.49 15.47 -29.75
N ALA A 113 -10.90 14.46 -29.09
CA ALA A 113 -9.99 14.67 -27.98
C ALA A 113 -8.60 15.08 -28.49
N VAL A 114 -8.17 16.29 -28.15
CA VAL A 114 -6.86 16.84 -28.51
C VAL A 114 -6.05 17.07 -27.24
N SER A 115 -4.74 16.81 -27.25
CA SER A 115 -3.90 17.11 -26.09
C SER A 115 -3.87 18.62 -25.83
N LEU A 116 -3.89 19.05 -24.57
CA LEU A 116 -3.70 20.46 -24.23
C LEU A 116 -2.36 20.98 -24.76
N ALA A 117 -1.31 20.15 -24.73
CA ALA A 117 0.00 20.49 -25.25
C ALA A 117 -0.04 20.78 -26.77
N ASP A 118 -0.79 20.00 -27.54
CA ASP A 118 -0.97 20.22 -28.98
C ASP A 118 -1.71 21.53 -29.23
N LYS A 119 -2.71 21.83 -28.39
CA LYS A 119 -3.50 23.07 -28.48
C LYS A 119 -2.68 24.33 -28.18
N ILE A 120 -1.75 24.27 -27.21
CA ILE A 120 -0.90 25.41 -26.81
C ILE A 120 0.29 25.59 -27.77
N SER A 121 0.91 24.49 -28.22
CA SER A 121 2.11 24.56 -29.06
C SER A 121 1.84 24.97 -30.51
N GLY A 122 0.56 25.08 -30.91
CA GLY A 122 0.18 25.46 -32.28
C GLY A 122 0.54 24.43 -33.35
N ARG A 123 1.07 23.27 -32.96
CA ARG A 123 1.28 22.14 -33.87
C ARG A 123 -0.07 21.64 -34.33
N LYS A 124 -0.37 21.82 -35.62
CA LYS A 124 -1.47 21.06 -36.25
C LYS A 124 -1.15 19.57 -36.14
N PRO A 125 -2.15 18.72 -35.86
CA PRO A 125 -1.98 17.28 -35.85
C PRO A 125 -1.55 16.76 -37.23
#